data_AF-A0A2M7LSH0-F1
#
_entry.id   AF-A0A2M7LSH0-F1
#
_cell.length_a   1.000
_cell.length_b   1.000
_cell.length_c   1.000
_cell.angle_alpha   90.00
_cell.angle_beta   90.00
_cell.angle_gamma   90.00
#
_symmetry.space_group_name_H-M   'P 1'
#
loop_
_entity.id
_entity.type
_entity.pdbx_description
1 polymer ?
#
loop_
_entity_poly.entity_id
_entity_poly.type
_entity_poly.pdbx_seq_one_letter_code
_entity_poly.pdbx_strand_id
1 'polypeptide(L)'
;MSVDKLLKNNKTKSKSSLTSSKIVSSSFLLNLVIFLILSAIFFPLGIGFLIYKLYRRGKKPLPSSNPRGNNAIVPGHQTQISLLNQFYIPEPTRSLLWITDENTSKMSSPMSPKISINMNDGTIKTDFGRNFYGEPSLIWTGLSIEPNNELETQPMYFPSYSTLSPKHRYQYLNWLKDVTQETNLSYVFLYYYGLERHMLVGDYDKSVDEILRLLQYHNKGSFKGYATSALIAASAYKKRPDIAEKAPVLLQETTNESLILRKLAGKSLSAKDIISLSSRVGYSNKRYIKLYPDLFEKELQKMIYNYETDEGNILDLVNISNLPKRSNIFFANLSLPDKIRTIEIPDLISDPEFGRILRELLSKTHKKIKILQKNKKTS
;
A
#
# COMPACT_ATOMS: atom_id res chain seq x y z
N MET A 1 -14.71 15.75 51.39
CA MET A 1 -14.56 15.52 52.85
C MET A 1 -13.91 14.17 53.05
N SER A 2 -12.72 14.19 53.65
CA SER A 2 -11.93 13.02 54.03
C SER A 2 -12.61 12.25 55.14
N VAL A 3 -12.46 10.92 55.15
CA VAL A 3 -12.80 10.10 56.32
C VAL A 3 -11.65 9.14 56.58
N ASP A 4 -10.79 9.59 57.49
CA ASP A 4 -10.13 8.74 58.46
C ASP A 4 -11.08 7.65 58.97
N LYS A 5 -10.70 6.39 58.81
CA LYS A 5 -11.04 5.37 59.79
C LYS A 5 -10.16 4.15 59.66
N LEU A 6 -9.69 3.74 60.84
CA LEU A 6 -9.19 2.42 61.20
C LEU A 6 -7.67 2.25 61.13
N LEU A 7 -7.05 3.10 61.95
CA LEU A 7 -6.07 2.67 62.92
C LEU A 7 -6.38 1.30 63.55
N LYS A 8 -5.33 0.48 63.56
CA LYS A 8 -4.78 -0.24 64.70
C LYS A 8 -5.31 -1.63 65.07
N ASN A 9 -4.30 -2.39 65.50
CA ASN A 9 -4.26 -3.58 66.34
C ASN A 9 -4.34 -4.90 65.55
N ASN A 10 -3.38 -5.83 65.64
CA ASN A 10 -2.57 -6.18 66.81
C ASN A 10 -1.18 -6.71 66.46
N LYS A 11 -0.23 -6.32 67.33
CA LYS A 11 1.14 -6.83 67.49
C LYS A 11 1.16 -8.22 68.14
N THR A 12 2.37 -8.80 68.11
CA THR A 12 2.99 -9.78 69.05
C THR A 12 2.85 -11.25 68.63
N LYS A 13 3.86 -12.13 68.64
CA LYS A 13 5.22 -12.27 69.25
C LYS A 13 6.03 -13.19 68.30
N SER A 14 7.27 -12.93 67.88
CA SER A 14 8.59 -12.83 68.56
C SER A 14 9.31 -14.17 68.82
N LYS A 15 10.62 -14.16 68.51
CA LYS A 15 11.76 -15.02 68.90
C LYS A 15 12.08 -16.18 67.94
N SER A 16 13.12 -16.07 67.11
CA SER A 16 14.58 -16.05 67.34
C SER A 16 15.20 -17.45 67.44
N SER A 17 16.01 -17.85 66.47
CA SER A 17 17.47 -18.04 66.65
C SER A 17 18.12 -18.68 65.42
N LEU A 18 19.35 -18.19 65.17
CA LEU A 18 20.48 -18.67 64.37
C LEU A 18 20.32 -19.95 63.52
N THR A 19 20.78 -19.87 62.27
CA THR A 19 21.84 -20.77 61.76
C THR A 19 22.51 -20.21 60.50
N SER A 20 23.84 -20.14 60.53
CA SER A 20 24.77 -20.38 59.41
C SER A 20 24.66 -19.51 58.15
N SER A 21 25.54 -18.50 58.05
CA SER A 21 25.96 -17.94 56.77
C SER A 21 26.73 -18.99 55.96
N LYS A 22 26.06 -19.65 55.01
CA LYS A 22 26.75 -20.41 53.97
C LYS A 22 27.47 -19.41 53.06
N ILE A 23 28.78 -19.29 53.25
CA ILE A 23 29.68 -18.64 52.29
C ILE A 23 29.57 -19.44 50.99
N VAL A 24 28.88 -18.89 50.01
CA VAL A 24 28.83 -19.44 48.66
C VAL A 24 30.21 -19.28 48.06
N SER A 25 30.90 -20.39 47.79
CA SER A 25 32.23 -20.33 47.18
C SER A 25 32.16 -19.61 45.83
N SER A 26 33.18 -18.82 45.49
CA SER A 26 33.22 -18.09 44.21
C SER A 26 33.11 -19.04 43.00
N SER A 27 33.54 -20.30 43.17
CA SER A 27 33.37 -21.36 42.17
C SER A 27 31.91 -21.74 41.93
N PHE A 28 31.03 -21.68 42.94
CA PHE A 28 29.61 -21.98 42.77
C PHE A 28 28.88 -20.86 42.03
N LEU A 29 29.18 -19.60 42.34
CA LEU A 29 28.66 -18.44 41.62
C LEU A 29 29.16 -18.42 40.17
N LEU A 30 30.43 -18.73 39.93
CA LEU A 30 30.98 -18.85 38.58
C LEU A 30 30.33 -19.99 37.79
N ASN A 31 30.13 -21.16 38.41
CA ASN A 31 29.44 -22.28 37.77
C ASN A 31 27.95 -22.00 37.53
N LEU A 32 27.28 -21.23 38.39
CA LEU A 32 25.89 -20.81 38.20
C LEU A 32 25.76 -19.81 37.03
N VAL A 33 26.71 -18.87 36.90
CA VAL A 33 26.76 -17.93 35.78
C VAL A 33 27.08 -18.66 34.47
N ILE A 34 28.04 -19.60 34.47
CA ILE A 34 28.34 -20.45 33.30
C ILE A 34 27.13 -21.32 32.94
N PHE A 35 26.42 -21.89 33.92
CA PHE A 35 25.20 -22.66 33.69
C PHE A 35 24.08 -21.78 33.12
N LEU A 36 23.91 -20.55 33.61
CA LEU A 36 22.92 -19.60 33.07
C LEU A 36 23.28 -19.17 31.63
N ILE A 37 24.56 -18.91 31.33
CA ILE A 37 25.04 -18.55 29.99
C ILE A 37 24.89 -19.74 29.02
N LEU A 38 25.29 -20.95 29.42
CA LEU A 38 25.11 -22.16 28.61
C LEU A 38 23.63 -22.48 28.43
N SER A 39 22.80 -22.30 29.46
CA SER A 39 21.35 -22.47 29.32
C SER A 39 20.77 -21.45 28.33
N ALA A 40 21.18 -20.18 28.37
CA ALA A 40 20.71 -19.13 27.45
C ALA A 40 21.17 -19.32 26.00
N ILE A 41 22.33 -19.95 25.78
CA ILE A 41 22.86 -20.25 24.43
C ILE A 41 22.20 -21.51 23.83
N PHE A 42 21.82 -22.49 24.66
CA PHE A 42 21.21 -23.74 24.18
C PHE A 42 19.67 -23.79 24.26
N PHE A 43 19.01 -22.92 25.03
CA PHE A 43 17.54 -22.84 25.10
C PHE A 43 16.83 -22.44 23.79
N PRO A 44 17.35 -21.50 22.96
CA PRO A 44 16.65 -21.11 21.73
C PRO A 44 16.71 -22.19 20.63
N LEU A 45 17.65 -23.13 20.72
CA LEU A 45 17.78 -24.22 19.74
C LEU A 45 16.91 -25.43 20.09
N GLY A 46 16.78 -25.78 21.38
CA GLY A 46 15.97 -26.93 21.82
C GLY A 46 14.46 -26.72 21.67
N ILE A 47 13.95 -25.56 22.07
CA ILE A 47 12.52 -25.21 21.93
C ILE A 47 12.19 -24.92 20.46
N GLY A 48 13.08 -24.23 19.74
CA GLY A 48 12.94 -24.00 18.30
C GLY A 48 12.88 -25.30 17.50
N PHE A 49 13.74 -26.27 17.81
CA PHE A 49 13.72 -27.58 17.15
C PHE A 49 12.51 -28.42 17.55
N LEU A 50 12.04 -28.36 18.79
CA LEU A 50 10.84 -29.08 19.24
C LEU A 50 9.56 -28.48 18.61
N ILE A 51 9.45 -27.14 18.55
CA ILE A 51 8.37 -26.43 17.83
C ILE A 51 8.44 -26.73 16.33
N TYR A 52 9.64 -26.73 15.73
CA TYR A 52 9.84 -27.11 14.33
C TYR A 52 9.47 -28.58 14.05
N LYS A 53 9.82 -29.50 14.95
CA LYS A 53 9.50 -30.93 14.84
C LYS A 53 8.02 -31.22 15.06
N LEU A 54 7.34 -30.47 15.95
CA LEU A 54 5.89 -30.51 16.12
C LEU A 54 5.15 -29.87 14.93
N TYR A 55 5.66 -28.77 14.38
CA TYR A 55 5.17 -28.15 13.14
C TYR A 55 5.32 -29.09 11.93
N ARG A 56 6.44 -29.82 11.83
CA ARG A 56 6.72 -30.75 10.73
C ARG A 56 5.99 -32.09 10.85
N ARG A 57 5.64 -32.55 12.05
CA ARG A 57 4.83 -33.77 12.26
C ARG A 57 3.35 -33.62 11.86
N GLY A 58 2.86 -32.39 11.67
CA GLY A 58 1.48 -32.10 11.24
C GLY A 58 1.25 -31.97 9.72
N LYS A 59 2.30 -32.02 8.88
CA LYS A 59 2.16 -31.93 7.42
C LYS A 59 2.61 -33.23 6.75
N LYS A 60 1.64 -34.04 6.31
CA LYS A 60 1.86 -34.96 5.19
C LYS A 60 2.27 -34.13 3.95
N PRO A 61 3.26 -34.56 3.16
CA PRO A 61 3.60 -33.85 1.93
C PRO A 61 2.44 -33.97 0.95
N LEU A 62 1.83 -32.85 0.56
CA LEU A 62 0.93 -32.83 -0.60
C LEU A 62 1.78 -33.00 -1.86
N PRO A 63 1.33 -33.81 -2.84
CA PRO A 63 2.06 -34.04 -4.07
C PRO A 63 2.16 -32.74 -4.89
N SER A 64 3.28 -32.59 -5.58
CA SER A 64 3.56 -31.51 -6.52
C SER A 64 2.48 -31.42 -7.60
N SER A 65 1.57 -30.44 -7.48
CA SER A 65 0.64 -30.10 -8.56
C SER A 65 1.20 -28.91 -9.35
N ASN A 66 1.66 -29.25 -10.56
CA ASN A 66 1.83 -28.41 -11.74
C ASN A 66 0.89 -27.18 -11.75
N PRO A 67 1.36 -25.93 -11.94
CA PRO A 67 0.50 -24.75 -11.89
C PRO A 67 -0.23 -24.58 -13.22
N ARG A 68 -1.31 -25.35 -13.43
CA ARG A 68 -2.40 -24.90 -14.29
C ARG A 68 -3.28 -23.99 -13.45
N GLY A 69 -3.46 -22.75 -13.92
CA GLY A 69 -4.27 -21.73 -13.26
C GLY A 69 -5.67 -22.25 -13.00
N ASN A 70 -5.97 -22.44 -11.71
CA ASN A 70 -7.33 -22.69 -11.26
C ASN A 70 -7.87 -21.38 -10.71
N ASN A 71 -8.87 -20.85 -11.40
CA ASN A 71 -9.69 -19.73 -10.98
C ASN A 71 -10.13 -19.94 -9.52
N ALA A 72 -10.05 -18.90 -8.70
CA ALA A 72 -10.62 -18.91 -7.37
C ALA A 72 -12.16 -19.03 -7.49
N ILE A 73 -12.66 -20.27 -7.41
CA ILE A 73 -14.08 -20.60 -7.39
C ILE A 73 -14.59 -20.38 -5.96
N VAL A 74 -15.49 -19.42 -5.81
CA VAL A 74 -16.33 -19.24 -4.61
C VAL A 74 -17.46 -20.28 -4.65
N PRO A 75 -17.84 -20.93 -3.53
CA PRO A 75 -18.85 -22.00 -3.54
C PRO A 75 -20.23 -21.46 -3.93
N GLY A 76 -20.80 -21.98 -5.02
CA GLY A 76 -22.06 -21.53 -5.62
C GLY A 76 -22.09 -21.81 -7.12
N HIS A 77 -21.79 -23.05 -7.53
CA HIS A 77 -21.79 -23.45 -8.93
C HIS A 77 -23.13 -24.07 -9.30
N GLN A 78 -24.07 -23.28 -9.83
CA GLN A 78 -25.00 -23.72 -10.89
C GLN A 78 -25.91 -22.62 -11.47
N THR A 79 -25.89 -21.38 -10.95
CA THR A 79 -26.63 -20.23 -11.51
C THR A 79 -25.75 -19.16 -12.18
N GLN A 80 -24.44 -19.42 -12.28
CA GLN A 80 -23.40 -18.45 -12.64
C GLN A 80 -23.39 -17.90 -14.08
N ILE A 81 -24.26 -18.35 -15.00
CA ILE A 81 -23.97 -18.24 -16.45
C ILE A 81 -24.98 -17.38 -17.25
N SER A 82 -26.15 -17.02 -16.73
CA SER A 82 -27.21 -16.43 -17.60
C SER A 82 -27.09 -14.92 -17.87
N LEU A 83 -26.79 -14.08 -16.86
CA LEU A 83 -26.87 -12.62 -16.98
C LEU A 83 -25.57 -11.97 -17.47
N LEU A 84 -24.42 -12.44 -16.99
CA LEU A 84 -23.12 -11.95 -17.49
C LEU A 84 -22.82 -12.46 -18.89
N ASN A 85 -23.40 -13.58 -19.35
CA ASN A 85 -23.27 -13.99 -20.75
C ASN A 85 -23.91 -13.00 -21.73
N GLN A 86 -24.89 -12.18 -21.28
CA GLN A 86 -25.45 -11.12 -22.12
C GLN A 86 -24.42 -10.02 -22.40
N PHE A 87 -23.56 -9.72 -21.43
CA PHE A 87 -22.46 -8.77 -21.56
C PHE A 87 -21.21 -9.57 -21.86
N TYR A 88 -20.92 -9.81 -23.14
CA TYR A 88 -19.70 -10.49 -23.59
C TYR A 88 -18.44 -9.69 -23.20
N ILE A 89 -18.03 -9.80 -21.94
CA ILE A 89 -16.85 -9.14 -21.37
C ILE A 89 -15.63 -9.97 -21.77
N PRO A 90 -14.66 -9.40 -22.50
CA PRO A 90 -13.50 -10.14 -22.97
C PRO A 90 -12.47 -10.39 -21.86
N GLU A 91 -11.55 -11.31 -22.10
CA GLU A 91 -10.30 -11.38 -21.33
C GLU A 91 -9.38 -10.19 -21.69
N PRO A 92 -8.55 -9.69 -20.75
CA PRO A 92 -8.39 -10.19 -19.38
C PRO A 92 -9.47 -9.68 -18.41
N THR A 93 -10.29 -8.69 -18.79
CA THR A 93 -11.24 -8.02 -17.89
C THR A 93 -12.12 -9.02 -17.14
N ARG A 94 -12.66 -10.01 -17.84
CA ARG A 94 -13.60 -10.99 -17.30
C ARG A 94 -13.03 -11.80 -16.13
N SER A 95 -11.79 -12.26 -16.22
CA SER A 95 -11.18 -13.08 -15.16
C SER A 95 -10.78 -12.27 -13.91
N LEU A 96 -10.87 -10.95 -13.98
CA LEU A 96 -10.58 -10.01 -12.90
C LEU A 96 -11.85 -9.45 -12.22
N LEU A 97 -13.03 -9.97 -12.57
CA LEU A 97 -14.29 -9.60 -11.92
C LEU A 97 -14.58 -10.48 -10.71
N TRP A 98 -14.98 -9.84 -9.61
CA TRP A 98 -15.57 -10.52 -8.47
C TRP A 98 -17.08 -10.62 -8.68
N ILE A 99 -17.61 -11.84 -8.71
CA ILE A 99 -19.01 -12.12 -8.99
C ILE A 99 -19.58 -13.04 -7.92
N THR A 100 -20.82 -12.81 -7.51
CA THR A 100 -21.55 -13.68 -6.60
C THR A 100 -23.01 -13.83 -7.03
N ASP A 101 -23.56 -15.04 -6.87
CA ASP A 101 -24.99 -15.35 -6.98
C ASP A 101 -25.66 -15.56 -5.61
N GLU A 102 -24.93 -15.23 -4.54
CA GLU A 102 -25.43 -15.27 -3.18
C GLU A 102 -26.64 -14.35 -2.97
N ASN A 103 -27.46 -14.72 -1.99
CA ASN A 103 -28.65 -13.94 -1.65
C ASN A 103 -28.27 -12.50 -1.22
N THR A 104 -29.00 -11.52 -1.74
CA THR A 104 -28.74 -10.09 -1.52
C THR A 104 -28.85 -9.66 -0.04
N SER A 105 -29.49 -10.46 0.81
CA SER A 105 -29.47 -10.27 2.27
C SER A 105 -28.08 -10.32 2.91
N LYS A 106 -27.09 -10.94 2.23
CA LYS A 106 -25.69 -10.98 2.67
C LYS A 106 -24.91 -9.69 2.37
N MET A 107 -25.49 -8.75 1.60
CA MET A 107 -24.84 -7.49 1.27
C MET A 107 -24.42 -6.73 2.52
N SER A 108 -23.18 -6.25 2.50
CA SER A 108 -22.66 -5.34 3.51
C SER A 108 -21.99 -4.15 2.84
N SER A 109 -21.66 -3.11 3.60
CA SER A 109 -20.97 -1.94 3.06
C SER A 109 -20.06 -1.34 4.12
N PRO A 110 -18.79 -1.05 3.79
CA PRO A 110 -17.87 -0.36 4.70
C PRO A 110 -18.30 1.09 4.99
N MET A 111 -19.22 1.65 4.20
CA MET A 111 -19.79 2.98 4.41
C MET A 111 -21.05 2.97 5.28
N SER A 112 -21.56 1.79 5.66
CA SER A 112 -22.80 1.67 6.44
C SER A 112 -22.62 0.64 7.56
N PRO A 113 -21.80 0.95 8.59
CA PRO A 113 -21.57 0.05 9.69
C PRO A 113 -22.88 -0.23 10.44
N LYS A 114 -23.14 -1.51 10.73
CA LYS A 114 -24.32 -1.97 11.46
C LYS A 114 -23.93 -2.27 12.90
N ILE A 115 -24.71 -1.75 13.83
CA ILE A 115 -24.63 -2.09 15.26
C ILE A 115 -25.94 -2.80 15.60
N SER A 116 -25.85 -4.01 16.13
CA SER A 116 -27.00 -4.80 16.57
C SER A 116 -26.87 -5.09 18.06
N ILE A 117 -27.91 -4.76 18.82
CA ILE A 117 -27.98 -5.00 20.26
C ILE A 117 -29.01 -6.09 20.48
N ASN A 118 -28.59 -7.21 21.06
CA ASN A 118 -29.50 -8.26 21.50
C ASN A 118 -30.07 -7.87 22.86
N MET A 119 -31.38 -7.65 22.91
CA MET A 119 -32.07 -7.20 24.13
C MET A 119 -32.15 -8.28 25.21
N ASN A 120 -31.99 -9.57 24.86
CA ASN A 120 -32.15 -10.68 25.80
C ASN A 120 -30.88 -10.97 26.62
N ASP A 121 -29.71 -10.82 26.01
CA ASP A 121 -28.40 -11.10 26.63
C ASP A 121 -27.49 -9.87 26.72
N GLY A 122 -27.94 -8.71 26.24
CA GLY A 122 -27.17 -7.47 26.21
C GLY A 122 -25.99 -7.49 25.24
N THR A 123 -25.86 -8.51 24.38
CA THR A 123 -24.72 -8.62 23.47
C THR A 123 -24.79 -7.58 22.35
N ILE A 124 -23.66 -6.91 22.11
CA ILE A 124 -23.50 -5.96 21.01
C ILE A 124 -22.69 -6.64 19.91
N LYS A 125 -23.27 -6.72 18.72
CA LYS A 125 -22.59 -7.16 17.49
C LYS A 125 -22.36 -5.95 16.60
N THR A 126 -21.15 -5.82 16.08
CA THR A 126 -20.80 -4.78 15.11
C THR A 126 -20.39 -5.44 13.80
N ASP A 127 -20.96 -4.97 12.69
CA ASP A 127 -20.54 -5.31 11.33
C ASP A 127 -20.14 -4.03 10.62
N PHE A 128 -18.83 -3.85 10.44
CA PHE A 128 -18.28 -2.69 9.75
C PHE A 128 -18.27 -2.87 8.22
N GLY A 129 -18.87 -3.93 7.67
CA GLY A 129 -18.93 -4.18 6.23
C GLY A 129 -17.57 -4.38 5.56
N ARG A 130 -16.51 -4.64 6.33
CA ARG A 130 -15.15 -4.90 5.84
C ARG A 130 -14.93 -6.40 5.65
N ASN A 131 -15.80 -7.00 4.84
CA ASN A 131 -15.76 -8.41 4.48
C ASN A 131 -15.92 -8.54 2.97
N PHE A 132 -15.86 -9.77 2.44
CA PHE A 132 -15.97 -10.00 1.00
C PHE A 132 -17.32 -9.51 0.42
N TYR A 133 -18.43 -9.66 1.13
CA TYR A 133 -19.74 -9.15 0.68
C TYR A 133 -19.89 -7.63 0.82
N GLY A 134 -18.88 -6.95 1.39
CA GLY A 134 -18.75 -5.50 1.39
C GLY A 134 -17.78 -4.97 0.33
N GLU A 135 -17.22 -5.86 -0.49
CA GLU A 135 -16.40 -5.49 -1.65
C GLU A 135 -17.21 -4.63 -2.61
N PRO A 136 -16.82 -3.36 -2.85
CA PRO A 136 -17.60 -2.49 -3.72
C PRO A 136 -17.68 -3.01 -5.16
N SER A 137 -16.61 -3.64 -5.66
CA SER A 137 -16.55 -4.21 -7.01
C SER A 137 -17.33 -5.52 -7.20
N LEU A 138 -17.90 -6.09 -6.13
CA LEU A 138 -18.58 -7.39 -6.18
C LEU A 138 -19.88 -7.29 -6.98
N ILE A 139 -19.92 -7.95 -8.14
CA ILE A 139 -21.09 -8.04 -9.01
C ILE A 139 -22.05 -9.06 -8.41
N TRP A 140 -23.22 -8.58 -8.00
CA TRP A 140 -24.32 -9.41 -7.50
C TRP A 140 -25.23 -9.77 -8.67
N THR A 141 -25.30 -11.03 -9.07
CA THR A 141 -26.10 -11.45 -10.24
C THR A 141 -27.61 -11.36 -9.99
N GLY A 142 -28.04 -11.40 -8.73
CA GLY A 142 -29.46 -11.28 -8.34
C GLY A 142 -30.02 -9.85 -8.38
N LEU A 143 -29.23 -8.87 -8.82
CA LEU A 143 -29.60 -7.45 -8.86
C LEU A 143 -30.10 -7.06 -10.27
N SER A 144 -31.24 -6.38 -10.35
CA SER A 144 -31.86 -5.95 -11.62
C SER A 144 -30.94 -5.08 -12.50
N ILE A 145 -31.02 -5.23 -13.81
CA ILE A 145 -30.27 -4.44 -14.79
C ILE A 145 -31.27 -3.88 -15.80
N GLU A 146 -31.16 -2.58 -16.10
CA GLU A 146 -32.04 -1.90 -17.04
C GLU A 146 -31.20 -1.24 -18.14
N PRO A 147 -31.48 -1.51 -19.43
CA PRO A 147 -30.78 -0.88 -20.54
C PRO A 147 -30.72 0.64 -20.43
N ASN A 148 -29.50 1.18 -20.51
CA ASN A 148 -29.26 2.62 -20.54
C ASN A 148 -27.95 2.94 -21.28
N ASN A 149 -28.06 3.61 -22.42
CA ASN A 149 -26.90 4.02 -23.21
C ASN A 149 -26.47 5.48 -22.95
N GLU A 150 -27.18 6.21 -22.07
CA GLU A 150 -26.81 7.57 -21.69
C GLU A 150 -25.60 7.52 -20.75
N LEU A 151 -24.54 8.27 -21.08
CA LEU A 151 -23.34 8.32 -20.25
C LEU A 151 -23.61 9.11 -18.96
N GLU A 152 -23.46 8.46 -17.81
CA GLU A 152 -23.47 9.17 -16.52
C GLU A 152 -22.24 10.07 -16.41
N THR A 153 -22.43 11.35 -16.07
CA THR A 153 -21.35 12.34 -15.96
C THR A 153 -21.11 12.78 -14.52
N GLN A 154 -22.07 12.55 -13.62
CA GLN A 154 -21.95 12.96 -12.23
C GLN A 154 -21.06 11.99 -11.45
N PRO A 155 -20.17 12.49 -10.59
CA PRO A 155 -19.33 11.64 -9.76
C PRO A 155 -20.18 10.91 -8.71
N MET A 156 -20.02 9.59 -8.64
CA MET A 156 -20.53 8.75 -7.56
C MET A 156 -19.39 8.51 -6.56
N TYR A 157 -19.43 9.17 -5.41
CA TYR A 157 -18.40 9.03 -4.37
C TYR A 157 -18.53 7.68 -3.66
N PHE A 158 -17.41 6.97 -3.52
CA PHE A 158 -17.34 5.61 -2.93
C PHE A 158 -18.33 4.63 -3.59
N PRO A 159 -18.26 4.44 -4.92
CA PRO A 159 -19.24 3.64 -5.65
C PRO A 159 -19.15 2.16 -5.23
N SER A 160 -20.30 1.52 -5.07
CA SER A 160 -20.44 0.08 -4.87
C SER A 160 -21.46 -0.46 -5.87
N TYR A 161 -21.17 -1.61 -6.50
CA TYR A 161 -22.07 -2.25 -7.44
C TYR A 161 -23.44 -2.51 -6.83
N SER A 162 -23.46 -2.92 -5.55
CA SER A 162 -24.70 -3.21 -4.81
C SER A 162 -25.62 -2.00 -4.64
N THR A 163 -25.07 -0.79 -4.64
CA THR A 163 -25.81 0.47 -4.46
C THR A 163 -26.12 1.17 -5.79
N LEU A 164 -25.57 0.71 -6.91
CA LEU A 164 -25.89 1.26 -8.22
C LEU A 164 -27.36 1.02 -8.57
N SER A 165 -27.97 2.00 -9.26
CA SER A 165 -29.29 1.82 -9.87
C SER A 165 -29.22 0.75 -10.99
N PRO A 166 -30.34 0.11 -11.38
CA PRO A 166 -30.36 -0.84 -12.48
C PRO A 166 -29.76 -0.28 -13.80
N LYS A 167 -29.98 1.01 -14.07
CA LYS A 167 -29.42 1.73 -15.23
C LYS A 167 -27.91 1.90 -15.13
N HIS A 168 -27.38 2.27 -13.96
CA HIS A 168 -25.94 2.41 -13.74
C HIS A 168 -25.22 1.06 -13.78
N ARG A 169 -25.85 -0.02 -13.29
CA ARG A 169 -25.31 -1.38 -13.45
C ARG A 169 -25.16 -1.75 -14.93
N TYR A 170 -26.16 -1.43 -15.75
CA TYR A 170 -26.07 -1.66 -17.20
C TYR A 170 -24.90 -0.90 -17.82
N GLN A 171 -24.76 0.41 -17.54
CA GLN A 171 -23.67 1.22 -18.06
C GLN A 171 -22.30 0.64 -17.65
N TYR A 172 -22.13 0.30 -16.37
CA TYR A 172 -20.90 -0.31 -15.85
C TYR A 172 -20.57 -1.62 -16.56
N LEU A 173 -21.53 -2.55 -16.64
CA LEU A 173 -21.33 -3.84 -17.30
C LEU A 173 -21.08 -3.70 -18.81
N ASN A 174 -21.72 -2.74 -19.47
CA ASN A 174 -21.46 -2.44 -20.87
C ASN A 174 -20.06 -1.84 -21.08
N TRP A 175 -19.60 -0.97 -20.18
CA TRP A 175 -18.24 -0.42 -20.21
C TRP A 175 -17.17 -1.49 -20.00
N LEU A 176 -17.42 -2.50 -19.15
CA LEU A 176 -16.47 -3.61 -18.94
C LEU A 176 -16.15 -4.39 -20.23
N LYS A 177 -17.00 -4.33 -21.26
CA LYS A 177 -16.72 -4.95 -22.57
C LYS A 177 -15.50 -4.33 -23.26
N ASP A 178 -15.26 -3.04 -23.02
CA ASP A 178 -14.05 -2.34 -23.44
C ASP A 178 -13.72 -1.22 -22.46
N VAL A 179 -12.94 -1.55 -21.44
CA VAL A 179 -12.53 -0.59 -20.41
C VAL A 179 -11.57 0.50 -20.94
N THR A 180 -11.20 0.51 -22.22
CA THR A 180 -10.44 1.61 -22.83
C THR A 180 -11.34 2.78 -23.25
N GLN A 181 -12.64 2.55 -23.40
CA GLN A 181 -13.61 3.59 -23.77
C GLN A 181 -13.79 4.62 -22.65
N GLU A 182 -14.05 5.88 -23.04
CA GLU A 182 -14.39 6.93 -22.10
C GLU A 182 -15.63 6.58 -21.29
N THR A 183 -15.60 6.90 -20.00
CA THR A 183 -16.66 6.53 -19.06
C THR A 183 -16.68 7.46 -17.86
N ASN A 184 -17.68 7.30 -17.00
CA ASN A 184 -17.66 7.91 -15.68
C ASN A 184 -16.50 7.36 -14.85
N LEU A 185 -15.68 8.25 -14.28
CA LEU A 185 -14.52 7.84 -13.47
C LEU A 185 -14.92 6.93 -12.27
N SER A 186 -16.15 7.05 -11.76
CA SER A 186 -16.65 6.16 -10.70
C SER A 186 -16.76 4.70 -11.14
N TYR A 187 -17.00 4.42 -12.43
CA TYR A 187 -16.97 3.05 -12.96
C TYR A 187 -15.54 2.50 -13.05
N VAL A 188 -14.57 3.37 -13.39
CA VAL A 188 -13.14 3.02 -13.35
C VAL A 188 -12.72 2.66 -11.93
N PHE A 189 -13.09 3.49 -10.94
CA PHE A 189 -12.83 3.21 -9.52
C PHE A 189 -13.51 1.92 -9.06
N LEU A 190 -14.76 1.70 -9.46
CA LEU A 190 -15.52 0.50 -9.10
C LEU A 190 -14.80 -0.78 -9.57
N TYR A 191 -14.35 -0.83 -10.81
CA TYR A 191 -13.56 -1.96 -11.31
C TYR A 191 -12.19 -2.05 -10.63
N TYR A 192 -11.51 -0.92 -10.49
CA TYR A 192 -10.20 -0.81 -9.84
C TYR A 192 -10.17 -1.36 -8.41
N TYR A 193 -11.23 -1.19 -7.61
CA TYR A 193 -11.30 -1.77 -6.27
C TYR A 193 -11.16 -3.29 -6.27
N GLY A 194 -11.71 -3.97 -7.28
CA GLY A 194 -11.55 -5.41 -7.47
C GLY A 194 -10.12 -5.78 -7.85
N LEU A 195 -9.46 -4.95 -8.67
CA LEU A 195 -8.06 -5.11 -9.04
C LEU A 195 -7.13 -4.96 -7.83
N GLU A 196 -7.40 -4.03 -6.92
CA GLU A 196 -6.66 -3.91 -5.66
C GLU A 196 -6.73 -5.19 -4.83
N ARG A 197 -7.90 -5.84 -4.79
CA ARG A 197 -8.04 -7.14 -4.13
C ARG A 197 -7.26 -8.24 -4.87
N HIS A 198 -7.28 -8.26 -6.20
CA HIS A 198 -6.47 -9.21 -6.97
C HIS A 198 -4.97 -9.04 -6.75
N MET A 199 -4.47 -7.81 -6.65
CA MET A 199 -3.06 -7.55 -6.32
C MET A 199 -2.66 -8.15 -4.96
N LEU A 200 -3.57 -8.19 -4.00
CA LEU A 200 -3.30 -8.71 -2.67
C LEU A 200 -3.42 -10.23 -2.60
N VAL A 201 -4.55 -10.78 -3.08
CA VAL A 201 -4.96 -12.18 -2.83
C VAL A 201 -5.34 -12.98 -4.08
N GLY A 202 -5.34 -12.36 -5.27
CA GLY A 202 -5.72 -13.00 -6.53
C GLY A 202 -4.59 -13.05 -7.57
N ASP A 203 -4.95 -12.89 -8.84
CA ASP A 203 -4.01 -12.83 -9.97
C ASP A 203 -3.28 -11.48 -10.01
N TYR A 204 -2.12 -11.44 -9.34
CA TYR A 204 -1.30 -10.24 -9.21
C TYR A 204 -0.84 -9.70 -10.56
N ASP A 205 -0.26 -10.54 -11.43
CA ASP A 205 0.34 -10.06 -12.67
C ASP A 205 -0.72 -9.52 -13.63
N LYS A 206 -1.86 -10.23 -13.81
CA LYS A 206 -2.95 -9.71 -14.65
C LYS A 206 -3.57 -8.44 -14.09
N SER A 207 -3.76 -8.35 -12.76
CA SER A 207 -4.33 -7.13 -12.17
C SER A 207 -3.39 -5.93 -12.30
N VAL A 208 -2.07 -6.13 -12.16
CA VAL A 208 -1.08 -5.08 -12.45
C VAL A 208 -1.18 -4.63 -13.90
N ASP A 209 -1.11 -5.56 -14.86
CA ASP A 209 -1.16 -5.23 -16.29
C ASP A 209 -2.47 -4.51 -16.65
N GLU A 210 -3.59 -4.90 -16.04
CA GLU A 210 -4.90 -4.26 -16.21
C GLU A 210 -4.97 -2.86 -15.60
N ILE A 211 -4.39 -2.64 -14.41
CA ILE A 211 -4.31 -1.28 -13.81
C ILE A 211 -3.47 -0.37 -14.70
N LEU A 212 -2.37 -0.87 -15.27
CA LEU A 212 -1.55 -0.10 -16.22
C LEU A 212 -2.34 0.25 -17.48
N ARG A 213 -3.14 -0.69 -17.99
CA ARG A 213 -4.07 -0.44 -19.10
C ARG A 213 -5.08 0.65 -18.74
N LEU A 214 -5.70 0.59 -17.57
CA LEU A 214 -6.61 1.66 -17.12
C LEU A 214 -5.90 3.00 -17.00
N LEU A 215 -4.67 3.04 -16.48
CA LEU A 215 -3.87 4.27 -16.38
C LEU A 215 -3.57 4.89 -17.75
N GLN A 216 -3.47 4.11 -18.82
CA GLN A 216 -3.25 4.64 -20.16
C GLN A 216 -4.44 5.44 -20.69
N TYR A 217 -5.67 4.98 -20.43
CA TYR A 217 -6.89 5.57 -20.99
C TYR A 217 -7.62 6.51 -20.01
N HIS A 218 -7.44 6.30 -18.70
CA HIS A 218 -8.19 6.99 -17.63
C HIS A 218 -7.28 7.80 -16.71
N ASN A 219 -6.18 8.36 -17.25
CA ASN A 219 -5.22 9.18 -16.48
C ASN A 219 -5.78 10.56 -16.07
N LYS A 220 -6.89 10.57 -15.34
CA LYS A 220 -7.63 11.79 -14.95
C LYS A 220 -7.86 11.81 -13.43
N GLY A 221 -7.84 13.01 -12.86
CA GLY A 221 -8.20 13.24 -11.45
C GLY A 221 -7.37 12.45 -10.44
N SER A 222 -8.02 11.97 -9.38
CA SER A 222 -7.38 11.24 -8.28
C SER A 222 -6.99 9.81 -8.61
N PHE A 223 -7.49 9.24 -9.71
CA PHE A 223 -7.27 7.82 -10.06
C PHE A 223 -5.77 7.49 -10.19
N LYS A 224 -5.01 8.35 -10.89
CA LYS A 224 -3.57 8.19 -11.06
C LYS A 224 -2.83 8.02 -9.73
N GLY A 225 -3.17 8.86 -8.75
CA GLY A 225 -2.53 8.85 -7.43
C GLY A 225 -2.81 7.56 -6.66
N TYR A 226 -4.07 7.11 -6.65
CA TYR A 226 -4.45 5.85 -6.01
C TYR A 226 -3.80 4.64 -6.68
N ALA A 227 -3.91 4.52 -7.99
CA ALA A 227 -3.31 3.41 -8.74
C ALA A 227 -1.79 3.35 -8.55
N THR A 228 -1.10 4.49 -8.62
CA THR A 228 0.35 4.56 -8.39
C THR A 228 0.70 4.11 -6.97
N SER A 229 -0.03 4.59 -5.97
CA SER A 229 0.17 4.18 -4.58
C SER A 229 -0.02 2.68 -4.42
N ALA A 230 -1.15 2.12 -4.88
CA ALA A 230 -1.44 0.70 -4.73
C ALA A 230 -0.41 -0.19 -5.42
N LEU A 231 0.08 0.18 -6.62
CA LEU A 231 1.14 -0.56 -7.32
C LEU A 231 2.46 -0.55 -6.52
N ILE A 232 2.81 0.57 -5.89
CA ILE A 232 4.01 0.70 -5.04
C ILE A 232 3.87 -0.15 -3.77
N ALA A 233 2.72 -0.06 -3.09
CA ALA A 233 2.43 -0.88 -1.93
C ALA A 233 2.45 -2.38 -2.25
N ALA A 234 1.77 -2.78 -3.32
CA ALA A 234 1.65 -4.18 -3.69
C ALA A 234 2.99 -4.76 -4.17
N SER A 235 3.79 -4.00 -4.92
CA SER A 235 5.14 -4.41 -5.33
C SER A 235 6.08 -4.57 -4.13
N ALA A 236 6.04 -3.65 -3.17
CA ALA A 236 6.81 -3.77 -1.93
C ALA A 236 6.39 -5.02 -1.13
N TYR A 237 5.07 -5.24 -0.97
CA TYR A 237 4.52 -6.39 -0.25
C TYR A 237 4.88 -7.74 -0.92
N LYS A 238 4.83 -7.80 -2.25
CA LYS A 238 5.13 -9.00 -3.03
C LYS A 238 6.62 -9.16 -3.36
N LYS A 239 7.47 -8.20 -2.99
CA LYS A 239 8.90 -8.13 -3.36
C LYS A 239 9.11 -8.19 -4.89
N ARG A 240 8.32 -7.42 -5.64
CA ARG A 240 8.30 -7.36 -7.11
C ARG A 240 8.78 -6.00 -7.63
N PRO A 241 10.09 -5.68 -7.55
CA PRO A 241 10.62 -4.40 -8.02
C PRO A 241 10.55 -4.23 -9.54
N ASP A 242 10.35 -5.32 -10.29
CA ASP A 242 10.18 -5.34 -11.76
C ASP A 242 9.00 -4.49 -12.24
N ILE A 243 8.06 -4.14 -11.36
CA ILE A 243 6.95 -3.24 -11.70
C ILE A 243 7.45 -1.87 -12.18
N ALA A 244 8.59 -1.40 -11.66
CA ALA A 244 9.19 -0.13 -12.07
C ALA A 244 9.63 -0.15 -13.53
N GLU A 245 9.98 -1.32 -14.07
CA GLU A 245 10.34 -1.50 -15.47
C GLU A 245 9.12 -1.64 -16.35
N LYS A 246 8.10 -2.40 -15.89
CA LYS A 246 6.83 -2.58 -16.60
C LYS A 246 6.05 -1.28 -16.77
N ALA A 247 6.18 -0.36 -15.81
CA ALA A 247 5.37 0.84 -15.75
C ALA A 247 6.20 2.12 -15.57
N PRO A 248 6.95 2.56 -16.60
CA PRO A 248 7.76 3.77 -16.53
C PRO A 248 6.93 5.02 -16.18
N VAL A 249 5.62 5.02 -16.49
CA VAL A 249 4.70 6.09 -16.13
C VAL A 249 4.61 6.32 -14.62
N LEU A 250 4.78 5.29 -13.80
CA LEU A 250 4.80 5.41 -12.33
C LEU A 250 6.03 6.16 -11.86
N LEU A 251 7.13 6.09 -12.63
CA LEU A 251 8.38 6.77 -12.38
C LEU A 251 8.42 8.17 -12.98
N GLN A 252 7.33 8.72 -13.51
CA GLN A 252 7.32 10.11 -14.02
C GLN A 252 6.91 11.10 -12.93
N GLU A 253 6.23 10.62 -11.89
CA GLU A 253 5.77 11.47 -10.79
C GLU A 253 6.89 11.74 -9.80
N THR A 254 6.77 12.83 -9.04
CA THR A 254 7.70 13.15 -7.95
C THR A 254 7.06 13.06 -6.56
N THR A 255 5.96 12.30 -6.43
CA THR A 255 5.39 11.96 -5.12
C THR A 255 6.38 11.16 -4.27
N ASN A 256 6.18 11.13 -2.95
CA ASN A 256 7.11 10.43 -2.06
C ASN A 256 7.20 8.93 -2.40
N GLU A 257 6.07 8.33 -2.73
CA GLU A 257 5.93 6.93 -3.15
C GLU A 257 6.74 6.67 -4.43
N SER A 258 6.59 7.54 -5.45
CA SER A 258 7.33 7.41 -6.72
C SER A 258 8.84 7.51 -6.50
N LEU A 259 9.30 8.41 -5.64
CA LEU A 259 10.73 8.53 -5.31
C LEU A 259 11.27 7.27 -4.62
N ILE A 260 10.50 6.67 -3.71
CA ILE A 260 10.86 5.39 -3.08
C ILE A 260 10.92 4.29 -4.13
N LEU A 261 9.93 4.20 -5.03
CA LEU A 261 9.94 3.20 -6.10
C LEU A 261 11.15 3.36 -7.01
N ARG A 262 11.49 4.61 -7.40
CA ARG A 262 12.70 4.90 -8.20
C ARG A 262 13.97 4.48 -7.48
N LYS A 263 14.10 4.75 -6.17
CA LYS A 263 15.23 4.31 -5.34
C LYS A 263 15.35 2.78 -5.38
N LEU A 264 14.25 2.06 -5.12
CA LEU A 264 14.24 0.59 -5.15
C LEU A 264 14.57 0.01 -6.53
N ALA A 265 14.26 0.74 -7.59
CA ALA A 265 14.54 0.37 -8.98
C ALA A 265 15.90 0.88 -9.50
N GLY A 266 16.70 1.56 -8.67
CA GLY A 266 17.98 2.15 -9.05
C GLY A 266 17.88 3.20 -10.16
N LYS A 267 16.76 3.93 -10.26
CA LYS A 267 16.52 4.92 -11.32
C LYS A 267 16.91 6.32 -10.86
N SER A 268 17.56 7.08 -11.73
CA SER A 268 18.00 8.46 -11.47
C SER A 268 16.84 9.47 -11.59
N LEU A 269 17.05 10.68 -11.05
CA LEU A 269 16.17 11.82 -11.23
C LEU A 269 16.54 12.61 -12.50
N SER A 270 15.55 13.00 -13.28
CA SER A 270 15.74 13.93 -14.39
C SER A 270 15.76 15.39 -13.92
N ALA A 271 16.24 16.28 -14.79
CA ALA A 271 16.15 17.73 -14.56
C ALA A 271 14.70 18.19 -14.32
N LYS A 272 13.73 17.62 -15.05
CA LYS A 272 12.30 17.93 -14.86
C LYS A 272 11.83 17.53 -13.45
N ASP A 273 12.29 16.39 -12.95
CA ASP A 273 11.95 15.92 -11.60
C ASP A 273 12.45 16.90 -10.54
N ILE A 274 13.74 17.27 -10.60
CA ILE A 274 14.34 18.21 -9.64
C ILE A 274 13.69 19.59 -9.72
N ILE A 275 13.35 20.07 -10.93
CA ILE A 275 12.60 21.32 -11.12
C ILE A 275 11.22 21.23 -10.45
N SER A 276 10.50 20.12 -10.63
CA SER A 276 9.18 19.92 -10.00
C SER A 276 9.28 19.86 -8.47
N LEU A 277 10.36 19.29 -7.93
CA LEU A 277 10.63 19.19 -6.50
C LEU A 277 11.13 20.49 -5.88
N SER A 278 11.55 21.48 -6.68
CA SER A 278 12.22 22.71 -6.22
C SER A 278 11.52 23.39 -5.03
N SER A 279 10.20 23.58 -5.10
CA SER A 279 9.43 24.16 -3.99
C SER A 279 9.41 23.29 -2.75
N ARG A 280 9.27 21.97 -2.92
CA ARG A 280 9.16 21.00 -1.81
C ARG A 280 10.46 20.86 -1.04
N VAL A 281 11.59 21.08 -1.71
CA VAL A 281 12.92 21.15 -1.07
C VAL A 281 13.32 22.57 -0.67
N GLY A 282 12.39 23.53 -0.67
CA GLY A 282 12.65 24.89 -0.18
C GLY A 282 13.48 25.79 -1.11
N TYR A 283 13.59 25.47 -2.40
CA TYR A 283 14.26 26.32 -3.39
C TYR A 283 13.29 27.40 -3.92
N SER A 284 13.60 28.66 -3.62
CA SER A 284 12.73 29.82 -3.95
C SER A 284 13.09 30.54 -5.24
N ASN A 285 14.36 30.52 -5.68
CA ASN A 285 14.82 31.35 -6.80
C ASN A 285 14.53 30.74 -8.19
N LYS A 286 13.29 30.91 -8.64
CA LYS A 286 12.79 30.33 -9.91
C LYS A 286 12.99 31.22 -11.13
N ARG A 287 13.72 32.35 -11.03
CA ARG A 287 13.82 33.35 -12.11
C ARG A 287 14.28 32.75 -13.44
N TYR A 288 15.41 32.03 -13.45
CA TYR A 288 15.97 31.47 -14.70
C TYR A 288 15.29 30.19 -15.17
N ILE A 289 14.61 29.47 -14.27
CA ILE A 289 13.71 28.37 -14.67
C ILE A 289 12.59 28.94 -15.56
N LYS A 290 12.02 30.09 -15.18
CA LYS A 290 10.95 30.75 -15.94
C LYS A 290 11.43 31.43 -17.21
N LEU A 291 12.56 32.13 -17.15
CA LEU A 291 13.06 32.92 -18.30
C LEU A 291 13.70 32.05 -19.38
N TYR A 292 14.32 30.92 -19.02
CA TYR A 292 15.06 30.06 -19.95
C TYR A 292 14.82 28.58 -19.65
N PRO A 293 13.57 28.09 -19.75
CA PRO A 293 13.19 26.74 -19.32
C PRO A 293 14.05 25.65 -19.97
N ASP A 294 14.16 25.65 -21.31
CA ASP A 294 14.90 24.61 -22.05
C ASP A 294 16.39 24.63 -21.74
N LEU A 295 16.99 25.83 -21.65
CA LEU A 295 18.39 25.98 -21.30
C LEU A 295 18.65 25.55 -19.85
N PHE A 296 17.74 25.88 -18.93
CA PHE A 296 17.84 25.50 -17.54
C PHE A 296 17.77 23.98 -17.37
N GLU A 297 16.79 23.36 -18.01
CA GLU A 297 16.64 21.90 -18.00
C GLU A 297 17.90 21.22 -18.56
N LYS A 298 18.39 21.65 -19.72
CA LYS A 298 19.60 21.10 -20.34
C LYS A 298 20.84 21.22 -19.46
N GLU A 299 21.07 22.40 -18.86
CA GLU A 299 22.24 22.60 -18.00
C GLU A 299 22.10 21.89 -16.65
N LEU A 300 20.89 21.81 -16.10
CA LEU A 300 20.62 21.03 -14.89
C LEU A 300 20.86 19.54 -15.13
N GLN A 301 20.44 18.99 -16.29
CA GLN A 301 20.65 17.58 -16.60
C GLN A 301 22.14 17.22 -16.66
N LYS A 302 22.98 18.12 -17.19
CA LYS A 302 24.45 17.95 -17.16
C LYS A 302 24.99 17.96 -15.73
N MET A 303 24.49 18.87 -14.88
CA MET A 303 24.90 18.96 -13.48
C MET A 303 24.52 17.70 -12.70
N ILE A 304 23.33 17.13 -12.95
CA ILE A 304 22.90 15.86 -12.38
C ILE A 304 23.84 14.74 -12.82
N TYR A 305 24.09 14.61 -14.13
CA TYR A 305 24.97 13.57 -14.67
C TYR A 305 26.38 13.63 -14.06
N ASN A 306 26.97 14.82 -13.99
CA ASN A 306 28.28 15.00 -13.38
C ASN A 306 28.27 14.63 -11.90
N TYR A 307 27.27 15.11 -11.15
CA TYR A 307 27.13 14.79 -9.73
C TYR A 307 27.01 13.29 -9.48
N GLU A 308 26.14 12.59 -10.23
CA GLU A 308 25.95 11.14 -10.04
C GLU A 308 27.13 10.30 -10.53
N THR A 309 27.95 10.82 -11.44
CA THR A 309 29.21 10.19 -11.83
C THR A 309 30.23 10.23 -10.70
N ASP A 310 30.27 11.33 -9.94
CA ASP A 310 31.24 11.54 -8.88
C ASP A 310 30.79 10.93 -7.53
N GLU A 311 29.50 11.07 -7.19
CA GLU A 311 28.96 10.77 -5.86
C GLU A 311 28.00 9.55 -5.85
N GLY A 312 27.61 9.04 -7.02
CA GLY A 312 26.57 8.02 -7.17
C GLY A 312 25.14 8.57 -7.26
N ASN A 313 24.16 7.68 -7.46
CA ASN A 313 22.76 8.07 -7.67
C ASN A 313 22.22 8.86 -6.46
N ILE A 314 21.59 10.01 -6.73
CA ILE A 314 21.11 10.94 -5.69
C ILE A 314 20.14 10.24 -4.71
N LEU A 315 19.27 9.36 -5.21
CA LEU A 315 18.32 8.63 -4.37
C LEU A 315 19.01 7.57 -3.50
N ASP A 316 20.16 7.05 -3.93
CA ASP A 316 20.93 6.04 -3.20
C ASP A 316 21.65 6.61 -1.98
N LEU A 317 21.99 7.88 -2.02
CA LEU A 317 22.58 8.62 -0.90
C LEU A 317 21.63 8.78 0.30
N VAL A 318 20.32 8.63 0.10
CA VAL A 318 19.32 8.74 1.17
C VAL A 318 19.18 7.42 1.92
N ASN A 319 19.45 7.44 3.23
CA ASN A 319 19.19 6.30 4.11
C ASN A 319 17.73 6.29 4.60
N ILE A 320 16.88 5.57 3.85
CA ILE A 320 15.44 5.46 4.13
C ILE A 320 15.10 4.76 5.46
N SER A 321 16.01 4.00 6.06
CA SER A 321 15.75 3.27 7.31
C SER A 321 15.61 4.19 8.52
N ASN A 322 16.20 5.39 8.47
CA ASN A 322 16.23 6.35 9.58
C ASN A 322 15.21 7.49 9.42
N LEU A 323 14.46 7.51 8.32
CA LEU A 323 13.52 8.59 8.05
C LEU A 323 12.22 8.44 8.85
N PRO A 324 11.57 9.57 9.20
CA PRO A 324 10.23 9.51 9.76
C PRO A 324 9.31 8.81 8.76
N LYS A 325 8.53 7.86 9.26
CA LYS A 325 7.52 7.18 8.45
C LYS A 325 6.23 7.99 8.49
N ARG A 326 5.58 8.08 7.33
CA ARG A 326 4.24 8.65 7.22
C ARG A 326 3.25 7.56 6.86
N SER A 327 2.09 7.65 7.49
CA SER A 327 0.97 6.76 7.30
C SER A 327 0.16 7.27 6.10
N ASN A 328 0.22 6.54 4.99
CA ASN A 328 -0.49 6.90 3.76
C ASN A 328 -1.51 5.81 3.41
N ILE A 329 -2.64 6.22 2.84
CA ILE A 329 -3.65 5.29 2.30
C ILE A 329 -3.19 4.85 0.92
N PHE A 330 -2.77 3.60 0.80
CA PHE A 330 -2.28 3.01 -0.44
C PHE A 330 -3.36 2.31 -1.25
N PHE A 331 -4.40 1.80 -0.58
CA PHE A 331 -5.51 1.14 -1.25
C PHE A 331 -6.81 1.89 -1.05
N ALA A 332 -7.46 2.23 -2.16
CA ALA A 332 -8.70 3.00 -2.18
C ALA A 332 -9.91 2.14 -1.74
N ASN A 333 -9.87 0.83 -1.98
CA ASN A 333 -10.92 -0.11 -1.68
C ASN A 333 -11.22 -0.18 -0.18
N LEU A 334 -12.38 0.36 0.19
CA LEU A 334 -12.83 0.48 1.58
C LEU A 334 -13.08 -0.86 2.28
N SER A 335 -13.35 -1.93 1.52
CA SER A 335 -13.62 -3.26 2.08
C SER A 335 -12.36 -3.97 2.57
N LEU A 336 -11.18 -3.46 2.21
CA LEU A 336 -9.92 -3.97 2.73
C LEU A 336 -9.75 -3.55 4.20
N PRO A 337 -9.12 -4.40 5.04
CA PRO A 337 -8.78 -4.03 6.41
C PRO A 337 -7.87 -2.79 6.47
N ASP A 338 -8.08 -1.89 7.45
CA ASP A 338 -7.30 -0.65 7.56
C ASP A 338 -5.79 -0.88 7.67
N LYS A 339 -5.38 -1.95 8.35
CA LYS A 339 -3.96 -2.35 8.47
C LYS A 339 -3.31 -2.70 7.13
N ILE A 340 -4.10 -3.04 6.11
CA ILE A 340 -3.63 -3.32 4.76
C ILE A 340 -3.71 -2.06 3.90
N ARG A 341 -4.78 -1.28 4.06
CA ARG A 341 -4.99 -0.03 3.32
C ARG A 341 -3.98 1.04 3.65
N THR A 342 -3.52 1.06 4.89
CA THR A 342 -2.63 2.08 5.42
C THR A 342 -1.26 1.47 5.65
N ILE A 343 -0.25 1.99 4.96
CA ILE A 343 1.13 1.54 5.10
C ILE A 343 1.98 2.72 5.55
N GLU A 344 2.89 2.44 6.47
CA GLU A 344 3.90 3.40 6.90
C GLU A 344 5.11 3.34 5.95
N ILE A 345 5.32 4.39 5.18
CA ILE A 345 6.49 4.50 4.30
C ILE A 345 7.42 5.63 4.76
N PRO A 346 8.75 5.49 4.59
CA PRO A 346 9.72 6.56 4.82
C PRO A 346 9.36 7.83 4.03
N ASP A 347 9.49 9.01 4.63
CA ASP A 347 9.34 10.27 3.91
C ASP A 347 10.68 10.76 3.36
N LEU A 348 11.03 10.31 2.15
CA LEU A 348 12.27 10.64 1.46
C LEU A 348 12.45 12.15 1.27
N ILE A 349 11.36 12.88 1.08
CA ILE A 349 11.41 14.32 0.78
C ILE A 349 11.73 15.14 2.03
N SER A 350 11.45 14.60 3.21
CA SER A 350 11.87 15.21 4.48
C SER A 350 13.36 15.06 4.78
N ASP A 351 14.08 14.23 4.03
CA ASP A 351 15.51 14.03 4.25
C ASP A 351 16.29 15.34 4.01
N PRO A 352 17.03 15.84 5.02
CA PRO A 352 17.75 17.11 4.90
C PRO A 352 18.82 17.09 3.80
N GLU A 353 19.47 15.95 3.62
CA GLU A 353 20.58 15.78 2.68
C GLU A 353 20.08 15.73 1.24
N PHE A 354 19.00 14.97 0.99
CA PHE A 354 18.26 14.99 -0.26
C PHE A 354 17.86 16.41 -0.65
N GLY A 355 17.25 17.15 0.27
CA GLY A 355 16.89 18.55 0.03
C GLY A 355 18.11 19.43 -0.26
N ARG A 356 19.23 19.20 0.44
CA ARG A 356 20.49 19.96 0.27
C ARG A 356 21.07 19.76 -1.13
N ILE A 357 21.19 18.51 -1.57
CA ILE A 357 21.73 18.15 -2.89
C ILE A 357 20.93 18.81 -4.01
N LEU A 358 19.60 18.68 -3.97
CA LEU A 358 18.71 19.26 -4.98
C LEU A 358 18.82 20.79 -5.03
N ARG A 359 18.84 21.46 -3.86
CA ARG A 359 19.04 22.91 -3.77
C ARG A 359 20.39 23.35 -4.34
N GLU A 360 21.43 22.57 -4.11
CA GLU A 360 22.78 22.85 -4.60
C GLU A 360 22.84 22.78 -6.14
N LEU A 361 22.30 21.70 -6.73
CA LEU A 361 22.21 21.52 -8.18
C LEU A 361 21.42 22.64 -8.86
N LEU A 362 20.27 23.02 -8.29
CA LEU A 362 19.45 24.14 -8.75
C LEU A 362 20.23 25.47 -8.69
N SER A 363 20.95 25.72 -7.59
CA SER A 363 21.72 26.94 -7.38
C SER A 363 22.93 27.05 -8.32
N LYS A 364 23.67 25.95 -8.52
CA LYS A 364 24.79 25.89 -9.48
C LYS A 364 24.30 26.16 -10.91
N THR A 365 23.20 25.52 -11.31
CA THR A 365 22.57 25.77 -12.62
C THR A 365 22.13 27.22 -12.78
N HIS A 366 21.49 27.80 -11.76
CA HIS A 366 21.08 29.20 -11.76
C HIS A 366 22.27 30.15 -11.98
N LYS A 367 23.38 29.94 -11.25
CA LYS A 367 24.60 30.74 -11.40
C LYS A 367 25.20 30.61 -12.80
N LYS A 368 25.23 29.39 -13.35
CA LYS A 368 25.76 29.14 -14.70
C LYS A 368 24.98 29.89 -15.77
N ILE A 369 23.65 29.84 -15.74
CA ILE A 369 22.81 30.56 -16.70
C ILE A 369 23.00 32.07 -16.56
N LYS A 370 23.08 32.58 -15.33
CA LYS A 370 23.37 34.01 -15.09
C LYS A 370 24.65 34.46 -15.82
N ILE A 371 25.71 33.65 -15.75
CA ILE A 371 26.99 33.93 -16.43
C ILE A 371 26.83 33.85 -17.95
N LEU A 372 26.22 32.78 -18.47
CA LEU A 372 25.98 32.62 -19.91
C LEU A 372 25.19 33.80 -20.51
N GLN A 373 24.18 34.29 -19.79
CA GLN A 373 23.37 35.43 -20.22
C GLN A 373 24.10 36.77 -20.08
N LYS A 374 25.05 36.90 -19.16
CA LYS A 374 25.91 38.09 -19.08
C LYS A 374 26.86 38.14 -20.28
N ASN A 375 27.47 37.01 -20.62
CA ASN A 375 28.43 36.92 -21.73
C ASN A 375 27.78 37.17 -23.09
N LYS A 376 26.54 36.70 -23.30
CA LYS A 376 25.75 37.00 -24.52
C LYS A 376 25.38 38.48 -24.70
N LYS A 377 25.43 39.30 -23.65
CA LYS A 377 25.13 40.73 -23.74
C LYS A 377 26.38 41.58 -24.00
N THR A 378 27.56 41.00 -23.82
CA THR A 378 28.87 41.64 -24.00
C THR A 378 29.57 41.22 -25.28
N SER A 379 29.03 40.23 -25.99
CA SER A 379 29.34 39.83 -27.36
C SER A 379 28.26 40.36 -28.28
#